data_AF-A0A1G3QCL3-F1
#
_entry.id   AF-A0A1G3QCL3-F1
#
_cell.length_a   1.000
_cell.length_b   1.000
_cell.length_c   1.000
_cell.angle_alpha   90.00
_cell.angle_beta   90.00
_cell.angle_gamma   90.00
#
_symmetry.space_group_name_H-M   'P 1'
#
loop_
_entity.id
_entity.type
_entity.pdbx_description
1 polymer ?
#
loop_
_entity_poly.entity_id
_entity_poly.type
_entity_poly.pdbx_seq_one_letter_code
_entity_poly.pdbx_strand_id
1 'polypeptide(L)'
;MVMLCLTVSLLSTCKKEGDELAVKIDDEKISINQFNKYYYMFAKMMLNMDKKDVDKMAANPEIENHPTLNLLNKRKFMDFLVSRKLLYIKSHQDDSVNKDDLKTIEELAKIQFISSYYLSQKLKDEIQVSDPEVNEFYIKNKERLKGVPMNEEAENWIKQQIFLEKLEVKSNQFIIDLLGEIKVNKEGFKNYMNKIEKEKAKAKKDEMKEEMKKTEPAKK
;
A
#
# COMPACT_ATOMS: atom_id res chain seq x y z
N MET A 1 -59.13 33.44 26.58
CA MET A 1 -58.25 33.49 25.39
C MET A 1 -56.81 33.54 25.90
N VAL A 2 -56.16 32.38 26.06
CA VAL A 2 -54.76 32.27 26.48
C VAL A 2 -54.01 31.64 25.32
N MET A 3 -53.19 32.45 24.66
CA MET A 3 -52.42 32.08 23.48
C MET A 3 -51.15 31.37 23.95
N LEU A 4 -51.08 30.06 23.71
CA LEU A 4 -49.92 29.23 23.99
C LEU A 4 -48.92 29.39 22.83
N CYS A 5 -47.90 30.22 22.99
CA CYS A 5 -46.81 30.33 22.03
C CYS A 5 -45.87 29.12 22.14
N LEU A 6 -46.04 28.15 21.24
CA LEU A 6 -45.08 27.09 20.97
C LEU A 6 -43.83 27.69 20.32
N THR A 7 -42.80 27.98 21.12
CA THR A 7 -41.45 28.24 20.60
C THR A 7 -40.85 26.91 20.11
N VAL A 8 -40.91 26.69 18.80
CA VAL A 8 -40.13 25.64 18.13
C VAL A 8 -38.67 26.08 18.16
N SER A 9 -37.92 25.54 19.11
CA SER A 9 -36.46 25.67 19.14
C SER A 9 -35.89 24.90 17.94
N LEU A 10 -35.59 25.63 16.86
CA LEU A 10 -34.77 25.13 15.77
C LEU A 10 -33.41 24.74 16.35
N LEU A 11 -33.20 23.43 16.55
CA LEU A 11 -31.88 22.84 16.78
C LEU A 11 -31.07 22.99 15.50
N SER A 12 -30.56 24.19 15.25
CA SER A 12 -29.52 24.44 14.27
C SER A 12 -28.26 23.74 14.78
N THR A 13 -28.07 22.49 14.39
CA THR A 13 -26.79 21.81 14.52
C THR A 13 -25.77 22.62 13.73
N CYS A 14 -24.93 23.39 14.43
CA CYS A 14 -23.75 24.01 13.85
C CYS A 14 -22.88 22.89 13.27
N LYS A 15 -23.02 22.63 11.97
CA LYS A 15 -22.11 21.77 11.24
C LYS A 15 -20.74 22.43 11.31
N LYS A 16 -19.74 21.68 11.76
CA LYS A 16 -18.36 22.18 11.73
C LYS A 16 -17.94 22.28 10.26
N GLU A 17 -17.09 23.25 9.96
CA GLU A 17 -16.48 23.37 8.64
C GLU A 17 -15.84 22.02 8.23
N GLY A 18 -16.16 21.56 7.02
CA GLY A 18 -15.72 20.28 6.49
C GLY A 18 -16.66 19.08 6.78
N ASP A 19 -17.72 19.25 7.58
CA ASP A 19 -18.75 18.22 7.78
C ASP A 19 -19.83 18.25 6.68
N GLU A 20 -19.70 19.14 5.69
CA GLU A 20 -20.53 19.14 4.50
C GLU A 20 -20.35 17.83 3.72
N LEU A 21 -21.44 17.38 3.09
CA LEU A 21 -21.43 16.19 2.25
C LEU A 21 -20.58 16.45 0.99
N ALA A 22 -19.51 15.69 0.81
CA ALA A 22 -18.70 15.73 -0.40
C ALA A 22 -19.29 14.83 -1.50
N VAL A 23 -19.66 13.60 -1.14
CA VAL A 23 -20.28 12.63 -2.06
C VAL A 23 -21.08 11.58 -1.27
N LYS A 24 -22.11 11.04 -1.90
CA LYS A 24 -22.88 9.90 -1.40
C LYS A 24 -22.79 8.75 -2.42
N ILE A 25 -22.41 7.56 -1.98
CA ILE A 25 -22.32 6.34 -2.80
C ILE A 25 -23.19 5.29 -2.11
N ASP A 26 -24.29 4.88 -2.76
CA ASP A 26 -25.38 4.12 -2.11
C ASP A 26 -25.78 4.75 -0.78
N ASP A 27 -25.63 4.05 0.34
CA ASP A 27 -25.93 4.56 1.68
C ASP A 27 -24.72 5.21 2.39
N GLU A 28 -23.51 5.08 1.83
CA GLU A 28 -22.30 5.68 2.40
C GLU A 28 -22.26 7.19 2.08
N LYS A 29 -22.10 8.01 3.12
CA LYS A 29 -21.87 9.45 3.01
C LYS A 29 -20.42 9.77 3.36
N ILE A 30 -19.76 10.50 2.46
CA ILE A 30 -18.39 10.98 2.66
C ILE A 30 -18.46 12.49 2.83
N SER A 31 -18.01 12.98 3.98
CA SER A 31 -17.84 14.42 4.25
C SER A 31 -16.60 14.99 3.57
N ILE A 32 -16.52 16.33 3.45
CA ILE A 32 -15.32 17.01 2.95
C ILE A 32 -14.09 16.69 3.81
N ASN A 33 -14.26 16.59 5.13
CA ASN A 33 -13.21 16.17 6.06
C ASN A 33 -12.72 14.75 5.80
N GLN A 34 -13.63 13.80 5.56
CA GLN A 34 -13.26 12.42 5.20
C GLN A 34 -12.57 12.36 3.83
N PHE A 35 -13.08 13.09 2.84
CA PHE A 35 -12.45 13.20 1.53
C PHE A 35 -11.01 13.72 1.64
N ASN A 36 -10.79 14.82 2.38
CA ASN A 36 -9.45 15.39 2.57
C ASN A 36 -8.51 14.39 3.27
N LYS A 37 -9.00 13.59 4.22
CA LYS A 37 -8.20 12.52 4.84
C LYS A 37 -7.75 11.48 3.81
N TYR A 38 -8.65 11.00 2.95
CA TYR A 38 -8.27 10.07 1.88
C TYR A 38 -7.27 10.69 0.91
N TYR A 39 -7.51 11.93 0.50
CA TYR A 39 -6.66 12.66 -0.44
C TYR A 39 -5.23 12.83 0.07
N TYR A 40 -5.05 13.39 1.27
CA TYR A 40 -3.72 13.60 1.82
C TYR A 40 -3.05 12.28 2.24
N MET A 41 -3.81 11.28 2.69
CA MET A 41 -3.24 9.97 3.00
C MET A 41 -2.79 9.24 1.73
N PHE A 42 -3.54 9.35 0.63
CA PHE A 42 -3.11 8.81 -0.66
C PHE A 42 -1.78 9.43 -1.10
N ALA A 43 -1.68 10.76 -1.08
CA ALA A 43 -0.44 11.45 -1.45
C ALA A 43 0.73 11.08 -0.52
N LYS A 44 0.49 10.99 0.78
CA LYS A 44 1.51 10.55 1.74
C LYS A 44 1.97 9.11 1.48
N MET A 45 1.06 8.18 1.27
CA MET A 45 1.39 6.75 1.12
C MET A 45 1.97 6.42 -0.25
N MET A 46 1.46 7.04 -1.32
CA MET A 46 1.82 6.68 -2.69
C MET A 46 2.96 7.56 -3.25
N LEU A 47 3.07 8.80 -2.78
CA LEU A 47 4.01 9.79 -3.31
C LEU A 47 5.01 10.29 -2.26
N ASN A 48 4.90 9.84 -1.00
CA ASN A 48 5.72 10.31 0.13
C ASN A 48 5.69 11.84 0.30
N MET A 49 4.54 12.47 0.03
CA MET A 49 4.37 13.92 0.14
C MET A 49 3.58 14.29 1.40
N ASP A 50 4.08 15.26 2.14
CA ASP A 50 3.32 15.87 3.21
C ASP A 50 2.32 16.90 2.67
N LYS A 51 1.32 17.24 3.49
CA LYS A 51 0.22 18.13 3.11
C LYS A 51 0.67 19.42 2.40
N LYS A 52 1.73 20.06 2.90
CA LYS A 52 2.24 21.32 2.35
C LYS A 52 2.74 21.15 0.92
N ASP A 53 3.44 20.06 0.64
CA ASP A 53 4.00 19.79 -0.68
C ASP A 53 2.90 19.39 -1.66
N VAL A 54 1.90 18.63 -1.18
CA VAL A 54 0.68 18.32 -1.94
C VAL A 54 -0.04 19.59 -2.36
N ASP A 55 -0.31 20.51 -1.43
CA ASP A 55 -1.03 21.75 -1.73
C ASP A 55 -0.23 22.63 -2.70
N LYS A 56 1.10 22.67 -2.57
CA LYS A 56 2.00 23.39 -3.50
C LYS A 56 1.95 22.79 -4.91
N MET A 57 2.06 21.46 -5.02
CA MET A 57 2.06 20.78 -6.32
C MET A 57 0.69 20.82 -6.99
N ALA A 58 -0.39 20.68 -6.23
CA ALA A 58 -1.76 20.75 -6.74
C ALA A 58 -2.13 22.14 -7.29
N ALA A 59 -1.40 23.20 -6.89
CA ALA A 59 -1.57 24.54 -7.44
C ALA A 59 -0.94 24.72 -8.83
N ASN A 60 -0.09 23.78 -9.29
CA ASN A 60 0.50 23.82 -10.62
C ASN A 60 -0.53 23.33 -11.66
N PRO A 61 -0.97 24.18 -12.62
CA PRO A 61 -1.94 23.76 -13.65
C PRO A 61 -1.40 22.65 -14.57
N GLU A 62 -0.09 22.52 -14.73
CA GLU A 62 0.51 21.51 -15.61
C GLU A 62 0.39 20.08 -15.05
N ILE A 63 0.08 19.95 -13.75
CA ILE A 63 -0.07 18.65 -13.09
C ILE A 63 -1.22 17.82 -13.68
N GLU A 64 -2.19 18.48 -14.32
CA GLU A 64 -3.40 17.86 -14.81
C GLU A 64 -3.11 16.79 -15.89
N ASN A 65 -2.05 16.98 -16.69
CA ASN A 65 -1.64 16.07 -17.75
C ASN A 65 -0.53 15.11 -17.33
N HIS A 66 -0.03 15.23 -16.09
CA HIS A 66 1.03 14.36 -15.60
C HIS A 66 0.50 12.92 -15.36
N PRO A 67 1.18 11.87 -15.83
CA PRO A 67 0.67 10.49 -15.77
C PRO A 67 0.38 10.00 -14.33
N THR A 68 1.21 10.38 -13.36
CA THR A 68 1.09 9.94 -11.96
C THR A 68 0.55 11.03 -11.01
N LEU A 69 1.03 12.27 -11.15
CA LEU A 69 0.71 13.38 -10.23
C LEU A 69 -0.66 14.02 -10.49
N ASN A 70 -1.36 13.69 -11.59
CA ASN A 70 -2.69 14.24 -11.87
C ASN A 70 -3.72 13.95 -10.76
N LEU A 71 -3.50 12.92 -9.94
CA LEU A 71 -4.32 12.59 -8.77
C LEU A 71 -4.10 13.57 -7.59
N LEU A 72 -3.15 14.50 -7.68
CA LEU A 72 -3.10 15.66 -6.78
C LEU A 72 -4.17 16.69 -7.15
N ASN A 73 -4.79 16.63 -8.32
CA ASN A 73 -6.01 17.41 -8.58
C ASN A 73 -7.19 16.81 -7.81
N LYS A 74 -7.77 17.56 -6.86
CA LYS A 74 -8.86 17.08 -6.00
C LYS A 74 -10.10 16.58 -6.76
N ARG A 75 -10.42 17.14 -7.93
CA ARG A 75 -11.55 16.67 -8.75
C ARG A 75 -11.25 15.30 -9.34
N LYS A 76 -10.07 15.14 -9.96
CA LYS A 76 -9.62 13.84 -10.49
C LYS A 76 -9.48 12.79 -9.39
N PHE A 77 -9.01 13.19 -8.21
CA PHE A 77 -8.95 12.30 -7.06
C PHE A 77 -10.34 11.86 -6.57
N MET A 78 -11.34 12.76 -6.58
CA MET A 78 -12.71 12.39 -6.23
C MET A 78 -13.26 11.33 -7.19
N ASP A 79 -13.08 11.53 -8.51
CA ASP A 79 -13.52 10.56 -9.52
C ASP A 79 -12.82 9.21 -9.35
N PHE A 80 -11.51 9.25 -9.09
CA PHE A 80 -10.73 8.06 -8.76
C PHE A 80 -11.27 7.35 -7.50
N LEU A 81 -11.49 8.08 -6.41
CA LEU A 81 -11.96 7.54 -5.13
C LEU A 81 -13.34 6.88 -5.29
N VAL A 82 -14.28 7.55 -5.96
CA VAL A 82 -15.62 7.03 -6.26
C VAL A 82 -15.50 5.76 -7.11
N SER A 83 -14.71 5.79 -8.18
CA SER A 83 -14.47 4.62 -9.04
C SER A 83 -13.94 3.42 -8.24
N ARG A 84 -12.95 3.62 -7.36
CA ARG A 84 -12.38 2.55 -6.54
C ARG A 84 -13.41 2.00 -5.54
N LYS A 85 -14.20 2.87 -4.91
CA LYS A 85 -15.26 2.45 -3.98
C LYS A 85 -16.34 1.62 -4.68
N LEU A 86 -16.79 2.03 -5.87
CA LEU A 86 -17.76 1.26 -6.65
C LEU A 86 -17.23 -0.12 -7.03
N LEU A 87 -15.98 -0.21 -7.47
CA LEU A 87 -15.34 -1.50 -7.77
C LEU A 87 -15.19 -2.39 -6.54
N TYR A 88 -14.85 -1.80 -5.39
CA TYR A 88 -14.77 -2.52 -4.12
C TYR A 88 -16.12 -3.09 -3.69
N ILE A 89 -17.19 -2.30 -3.80
CA ILE A 89 -18.56 -2.76 -3.51
C ILE A 89 -18.92 -3.91 -4.46
N LYS A 90 -18.66 -3.73 -5.76
CA LYS A 90 -19.01 -4.73 -6.78
C LYS A 90 -18.26 -6.05 -6.59
N SER A 91 -16.98 -6.02 -6.22
CA SER A 91 -16.22 -7.26 -5.98
C SER A 91 -16.79 -8.11 -4.83
N HIS A 92 -17.41 -7.46 -3.85
CA HIS A 92 -18.08 -8.15 -2.73
C HIS A 92 -19.45 -8.71 -3.10
N GLN A 93 -20.14 -8.10 -4.06
CA GLN A 93 -21.46 -8.52 -4.52
C GLN A 93 -21.41 -9.51 -5.70
N ASP A 94 -20.26 -9.68 -6.35
CA ASP A 94 -20.12 -10.53 -7.53
C ASP A 94 -19.88 -12.00 -7.15
N ASP A 95 -20.85 -12.89 -7.42
CA ASP A 95 -20.78 -14.32 -7.09
C ASP A 95 -19.73 -15.09 -7.91
N SER A 96 -19.22 -14.51 -9.02
CA SER A 96 -18.12 -15.10 -9.79
C SER A 96 -16.75 -14.91 -9.14
N VAL A 97 -16.65 -14.01 -8.15
CA VAL A 97 -15.42 -13.75 -7.40
C VAL A 97 -15.30 -14.73 -6.23
N ASN A 98 -14.18 -15.44 -6.15
CA ASN A 98 -13.86 -16.28 -4.99
C ASN A 98 -13.72 -15.41 -3.72
N LYS A 99 -14.63 -15.60 -2.76
CA LYS A 99 -14.71 -14.80 -1.54
C LYS A 99 -13.59 -15.09 -0.54
N ASP A 100 -13.06 -16.31 -0.54
CA ASP A 100 -11.93 -16.68 0.31
C ASP A 100 -10.64 -16.03 -0.18
N ASP A 101 -10.43 -16.00 -1.50
CA ASP A 101 -9.30 -15.30 -2.12
C ASP A 101 -9.40 -13.79 -1.84
N LEU A 102 -10.59 -13.20 -2.02
CA LEU A 102 -10.81 -11.79 -1.73
C LEU A 102 -10.50 -11.43 -0.28
N LYS A 103 -11.00 -12.24 0.67
CA LYS A 103 -10.72 -12.05 2.10
C LYS A 103 -9.22 -12.15 2.41
N THR A 104 -8.54 -13.10 1.79
CA THR A 104 -7.09 -13.28 1.94
C THR A 104 -6.34 -12.07 1.40
N ILE A 105 -6.74 -11.53 0.25
CA ILE A 105 -6.15 -10.31 -0.33
C ILE A 105 -6.35 -9.12 0.62
N GLU A 106 -7.54 -8.95 1.19
CA GLU A 106 -7.79 -7.88 2.16
C GLU A 106 -6.90 -7.99 3.40
N GLU A 107 -6.71 -9.19 3.92
CA GLU A 107 -5.87 -9.44 5.09
C GLU A 107 -4.39 -9.14 4.78
N LEU A 108 -3.88 -9.63 3.65
CA LEU A 108 -2.53 -9.36 3.20
C LEU A 108 -2.30 -7.85 2.97
N ALA A 109 -3.27 -7.16 2.37
CA ALA A 109 -3.20 -5.72 2.17
C ALA A 109 -3.18 -4.96 3.50
N LYS A 110 -4.01 -5.35 4.49
CA LYS A 110 -4.00 -4.76 5.83
C LYS A 110 -2.65 -4.95 6.50
N ILE A 111 -2.11 -6.17 6.50
CA ILE A 111 -0.80 -6.49 7.09
C ILE A 111 0.28 -5.62 6.44
N GLN A 112 0.31 -5.57 5.10
CA GLN A 112 1.32 -4.82 4.35
C GLN A 112 1.25 -3.31 4.62
N PHE A 113 0.10 -2.68 4.41
CA PHE A 113 0.00 -1.22 4.45
C PHE A 113 0.04 -0.67 5.87
N ILE A 114 -0.55 -1.37 6.85
CA ILE A 114 -0.51 -0.93 8.26
C ILE A 114 0.91 -1.04 8.81
N SER A 115 1.60 -2.16 8.58
CA SER A 115 2.99 -2.34 9.05
C SER A 115 3.93 -1.32 8.39
N SER A 116 3.80 -1.10 7.07
CA SER A 116 4.60 -0.12 6.33
C SER A 116 4.36 1.31 6.83
N TYR A 117 3.11 1.69 7.12
CA TYR A 117 2.80 3.00 7.69
C TYR A 117 3.40 3.15 9.09
N TYR A 118 3.28 2.13 9.94
CA TYR A 118 3.86 2.16 11.27
C TYR A 118 5.38 2.35 11.23
N LEU A 119 6.08 1.56 10.40
CA LEU A 119 7.53 1.66 10.21
C LEU A 119 7.93 3.03 9.67
N SER A 120 7.22 3.56 8.67
CA SER A 120 7.53 4.90 8.14
C SER A 120 7.37 5.98 9.20
N GLN A 121 6.35 5.89 10.07
CA GLN A 121 6.18 6.86 11.14
C GLN A 121 7.21 6.71 12.26
N LYS A 122 7.68 5.49 12.53
CA LYS A 122 8.68 5.23 13.58
C LYS A 122 10.09 5.60 13.15
N LEU A 123 10.45 5.35 11.90
CA LEU A 123 11.81 5.49 11.40
C LEU A 123 12.05 6.81 10.65
N LYS A 124 11.02 7.65 10.44
CA LYS A 124 11.13 8.89 9.65
C LYS A 124 12.26 9.82 10.09
N ASP A 125 12.51 9.92 11.39
CA ASP A 125 13.50 10.86 11.94
C ASP A 125 14.92 10.26 11.94
N GLU A 126 15.02 8.93 11.79
CA GLU A 126 16.29 8.20 11.69
C GLU A 126 16.81 8.10 10.26
N ILE A 127 15.94 8.32 9.26
CA ILE A 127 16.25 8.17 7.85
C ILE A 127 16.30 9.56 7.20
N GLN A 128 17.49 10.13 7.17
CA GLN A 128 17.78 11.33 6.39
C GLN A 128 18.61 10.97 5.17
N VAL A 129 18.31 11.58 4.02
CA VAL A 129 19.11 11.45 2.80
C VAL A 129 19.92 12.72 2.63
N SER A 130 21.23 12.57 2.60
CA SER A 130 22.17 13.67 2.43
C SER A 130 22.59 13.85 0.97
N ASP A 131 22.98 15.07 0.60
CA ASP A 131 23.45 15.36 -0.77
C ASP A 131 24.66 14.50 -1.21
N PRO A 132 25.64 14.16 -0.32
CA PRO A 132 26.68 13.19 -0.65
C PRO A 132 26.15 11.83 -1.09
N GLU A 133 25.08 11.34 -0.47
CA GLU A 133 24.49 10.04 -0.81
C GLU A 133 23.78 10.08 -2.16
N VAL A 134 23.15 11.21 -2.49
CA VAL A 134 22.58 11.46 -3.82
C VAL A 134 23.67 11.42 -4.89
N ASN A 135 24.80 12.08 -4.63
CA ASN A 135 25.94 12.09 -5.53
C ASN A 135 26.55 10.68 -5.70
N GLU A 136 26.70 9.93 -4.60
CA GLU A 136 27.21 8.56 -4.65
C GLU A 136 26.27 7.63 -5.42
N PHE A 137 24.95 7.72 -5.17
CA PHE A 137 23.96 6.97 -5.91
C PHE A 137 24.03 7.28 -7.41
N TYR A 138 24.13 8.56 -7.77
CA TYR A 138 24.26 8.99 -9.16
C TYR A 138 25.51 8.39 -9.83
N ILE A 139 26.67 8.47 -9.17
CA ILE A 139 27.93 7.92 -9.70
C ILE A 139 27.81 6.40 -9.88
N LYS A 140 27.30 5.70 -8.87
CA LYS A 140 27.13 4.22 -8.90
C LYS A 140 26.15 3.76 -9.97
N ASN A 141 25.14 4.58 -10.30
CA ASN A 141 24.09 4.26 -11.25
C ASN A 141 24.24 4.99 -12.59
N LYS A 142 25.38 5.64 -12.86
CA LYS A 142 25.56 6.57 -13.99
C LYS A 142 25.17 5.97 -15.35
N GLU A 143 25.49 4.71 -15.60
CA GLU A 143 25.11 4.02 -16.84
C GLU A 143 23.60 3.81 -16.96
N ARG A 144 22.92 3.53 -15.85
CA ARG A 144 21.45 3.37 -15.80
C ARG A 144 20.73 4.71 -15.91
N LEU A 145 21.36 5.80 -15.49
CA LEU A 145 20.82 7.17 -15.53
C LEU A 145 21.20 7.93 -16.80
N LYS A 146 21.86 7.27 -17.75
CA LYS A 146 22.27 7.89 -19.01
C LYS A 146 21.04 8.37 -19.79
N GLY A 147 21.00 9.68 -20.07
CA GLY A 147 19.89 10.32 -20.79
C GLY A 147 18.75 10.83 -19.92
N VAL A 148 18.81 10.62 -18.59
CA VAL A 148 17.90 11.28 -17.65
C VAL A 148 18.40 12.71 -17.40
N PRO A 149 17.58 13.76 -17.64
CA PRO A 149 17.98 15.12 -17.33
C PRO A 149 18.08 15.26 -15.81
N MET A 150 19.23 15.71 -15.31
CA MET A 150 19.43 15.93 -13.87
C MET A 150 18.74 17.23 -13.46
N ASN A 151 17.45 17.14 -13.15
CA ASN A 151 16.59 18.21 -12.68
C ASN A 151 16.03 17.86 -11.28
N GLU A 152 15.21 18.76 -10.70
CA GLU A 152 14.63 18.56 -9.36
C GLU A 152 13.81 17.26 -9.25
N GLU A 153 13.16 16.83 -10.35
CA GLU A 153 12.41 15.58 -10.40
C GLU A 153 13.35 14.36 -10.31
N ALA A 154 14.42 14.33 -11.09
CA ALA A 154 15.42 13.26 -11.06
C ALA A 154 16.13 13.19 -9.69
N GLU A 155 16.44 14.35 -9.09
CA GLU A 155 17.04 14.43 -7.76
C GLU A 155 16.10 13.90 -6.68
N ASN A 156 14.82 14.29 -6.70
CA ASN A 156 13.80 13.80 -5.78
C ASN A 156 13.58 12.29 -5.93
N TRP A 157 13.59 11.78 -7.17
CA TRP A 157 13.51 10.34 -7.42
C TRP A 157 14.72 9.59 -6.84
N ILE A 158 15.95 10.09 -7.02
CA ILE A 158 17.15 9.50 -6.39
C ILE A 158 17.03 9.51 -4.87
N LYS A 159 16.63 10.65 -4.28
CA LYS A 159 16.40 10.78 -2.84
C LYS A 159 15.37 9.75 -2.35
N GLN A 160 14.30 9.53 -3.10
CA GLN A 160 13.30 8.52 -2.78
C GLN A 160 13.86 7.10 -2.84
N GLN A 161 14.71 6.76 -3.82
CA GLN A 161 15.35 5.44 -3.89
C GLN A 161 16.27 5.20 -2.68
N ILE A 162 17.13 6.16 -2.34
CA ILE A 162 18.03 6.06 -1.19
C ILE A 162 17.22 5.93 0.12
N PHE A 163 16.15 6.71 0.26
CA PHE A 163 15.25 6.63 1.40
C PHE A 163 14.65 5.22 1.54
N LEU A 164 14.17 4.63 0.45
CA LEU A 164 13.58 3.29 0.46
C LEU A 164 14.60 2.21 0.84
N GLU A 165 15.83 2.28 0.31
CA GLU A 165 16.91 1.35 0.66
C GLU A 165 17.24 1.45 2.17
N LYS A 166 17.38 2.66 2.70
CA LYS A 166 17.61 2.87 4.14
C LYS A 166 16.45 2.40 5.00
N LEU A 167 15.22 2.67 4.57
CA LEU A 167 14.01 2.23 5.26
C LEU A 167 13.95 0.71 5.35
N GLU A 168 14.30 -0.01 4.28
CA GLU A 168 14.36 -1.47 4.28
C GLU A 168 15.36 -2.00 5.31
N VAL A 169 16.60 -1.49 5.30
CA VAL A 169 17.65 -1.92 6.25
C VAL A 169 17.23 -1.65 7.70
N LYS A 170 16.71 -0.46 7.99
CA LYS A 170 16.26 -0.09 9.33
C LYS A 170 15.03 -0.88 9.77
N SER A 171 14.10 -1.15 8.86
CA SER A 171 12.93 -1.98 9.12
C SER A 171 13.33 -3.41 9.48
N ASN A 172 14.29 -3.99 8.77
CA ASN A 172 14.80 -5.32 9.06
C ASN A 172 15.44 -5.40 10.44
N GLN A 173 16.24 -4.40 10.82
CA GLN A 173 16.79 -4.33 12.18
C GLN A 173 15.68 -4.24 13.23
N PHE A 174 14.70 -3.35 13.03
CA PHE A 174 13.57 -3.19 13.93
C PHE A 174 12.75 -4.48 14.09
N ILE A 175 12.57 -5.24 13.01
CA ILE A 175 11.89 -6.54 13.05
C ILE A 175 12.70 -7.58 13.84
N ILE A 176 14.03 -7.59 13.69
CA ILE A 176 14.91 -8.49 14.48
C ILE A 176 14.76 -8.20 15.98
N ASP A 177 14.73 -6.92 16.35
CA ASP A 177 14.57 -6.51 17.74
C ASP A 177 13.20 -6.97 18.28
N LEU A 178 12.12 -6.76 17.51
CA LEU A 178 10.79 -7.28 17.84
C LEU A 178 10.76 -8.81 18.00
N LEU A 179 11.46 -9.55 17.13
CA LEU A 179 11.56 -11.01 17.21
C LEU A 179 12.31 -11.47 18.48
N GLY A 180 13.22 -10.66 19.01
CA GLY A 180 13.87 -10.90 20.29
C GLY A 180 12.91 -10.71 21.49
N GLU A 181 11.92 -9.83 21.35
CA GLU A 181 10.94 -9.53 22.39
C GLU A 181 9.76 -10.49 22.42
N ILE A 182 9.37 -11.04 21.27
CA ILE A 182 8.16 -11.88 21.13
C ILE A 182 8.50 -13.35 20.87
N LYS A 183 7.67 -14.25 21.41
CA LYS A 183 7.79 -15.70 21.14
C LYS A 183 7.05 -16.06 19.85
N VAL A 184 7.79 -16.49 18.82
CA VAL A 184 7.22 -17.01 17.57
C VAL A 184 7.39 -18.54 17.51
N ASN A 185 6.28 -19.28 17.48
CA ASN A 185 6.30 -20.74 17.26
C ASN A 185 6.05 -21.06 15.77
N LYS A 186 7.03 -21.69 15.11
CA LYS A 186 6.95 -22.12 13.69
C LYS A 186 6.94 -23.65 13.51
N GLU A 187 6.76 -24.42 14.59
CA GLU A 187 6.85 -25.89 14.55
C GLU A 187 5.84 -26.54 13.61
N GLY A 188 4.59 -26.03 13.60
CA GLY A 188 3.55 -26.52 12.70
C GLY A 188 3.95 -26.41 11.22
N PHE A 189 4.50 -25.26 10.81
CA PHE A 189 4.98 -25.04 9.45
C PHE A 189 6.21 -25.91 9.13
N LYS A 190 7.16 -26.04 10.07
CA LYS A 190 8.33 -26.93 9.92
C LYS A 190 7.90 -28.38 9.67
N ASN A 191 6.91 -28.87 10.42
CA ASN A 191 6.38 -30.23 10.26
C ASN A 191 5.69 -30.43 8.90
N TYR A 192 4.94 -29.43 8.45
CA TYR A 192 4.33 -29.42 7.12
C TYR A 192 5.37 -29.48 6.00
N MET A 193 6.42 -28.66 6.06
CA MET A 193 7.49 -28.65 5.04
C MET A 193 8.26 -29.98 5.01
N ASN A 194 8.59 -30.55 6.17
CA ASN A 194 9.23 -31.86 6.25
C ASN A 194 8.38 -32.98 5.61
N LYS A 195 7.06 -32.90 5.72
CA LYS A 195 6.14 -33.85 5.08
C LYS A 195 6.21 -33.72 3.55
N ILE A 196 6.16 -32.49 3.03
CA ILE A 196 6.28 -32.23 1.59
C ILE A 196 7.62 -32.76 1.04
N GLU A 197 8.73 -32.52 1.74
CA GLU A 197 10.05 -32.99 1.31
C GLU A 197 10.14 -34.51 1.25
N LYS A 198 9.57 -35.21 2.24
CA LYS A 198 9.50 -36.68 2.26
C LYS A 198 8.64 -37.22 1.11
N GLU A 199 7.50 -36.58 0.84
CA GLU A 199 6.62 -36.95 -0.28
C GLU A 199 7.32 -36.76 -1.63
N LYS A 200 8.02 -35.64 -1.82
CA LYS A 200 8.85 -35.39 -3.02
C LYS A 200 9.99 -36.41 -3.17
N ALA A 201 10.67 -36.76 -2.07
CA ALA A 201 11.75 -37.75 -2.09
C ALA A 201 11.25 -39.16 -2.40
N LYS A 202 10.02 -39.50 -1.95
CA LYS A 202 9.38 -40.78 -2.25
C LYS A 202 8.92 -40.85 -3.71
N ALA A 203 8.28 -39.80 -4.22
CA ALA A 203 7.87 -39.71 -5.63
C ALA A 203 9.07 -39.91 -6.58
N LYS A 204 10.20 -39.23 -6.32
CA LYS A 204 11.44 -39.43 -7.11
C LYS A 204 12.00 -40.85 -7.05
N LYS A 205 11.90 -41.53 -5.90
CA LYS A 205 12.34 -42.93 -5.74
C LYS A 205 11.43 -43.90 -6.47
N ASP A 206 10.14 -43.63 -6.50
CA ASP A 206 9.16 -44.46 -7.18
C ASP A 206 9.24 -44.28 -8.71
N GLU A 207 9.47 -43.05 -9.20
CA GLU A 207 9.78 -42.75 -10.61
C GLU A 207 11.07 -43.47 -11.08
N MET A 208 12.16 -43.39 -10.32
CA MET A 208 13.40 -44.10 -10.64
C MET A 208 13.23 -45.63 -10.67
N LYS A 209 12.37 -46.20 -9.81
CA LYS A 209 12.06 -47.64 -9.81
C LYS A 209 11.21 -48.06 -10.99
N GLU A 210 10.27 -47.22 -11.44
CA GLU A 210 9.49 -47.49 -12.66
C GLU A 210 10.34 -47.39 -13.93
N GLU A 211 11.28 -46.44 -14.02
CA GLU A 211 12.22 -46.36 -15.15
C GLU A 211 13.17 -47.56 -15.21
N MET A 212 13.67 -48.03 -14.07
CA MET A 212 14.51 -49.24 -14.00
C MET A 212 13.73 -50.51 -14.40
N LYS A 213 12.44 -50.61 -14.10
CA LYS A 213 11.59 -51.75 -14.53
C LYS A 213 11.27 -51.73 -16.03
N LYS A 214 11.27 -50.57 -16.69
CA LYS A 214 11.04 -50.45 -18.14
C LYS A 214 12.29 -50.75 -18.99
N THR A 215 13.47 -50.78 -18.38
CA THR A 215 14.76 -50.96 -19.06
C THR A 215 15.39 -52.34 -18.86
N GLU A 216 14.79 -53.25 -18.09
CA GLU A 216 15.25 -54.65 -18.03
C GLU A 216 14.86 -55.41 -19.32
N PRO A 217 15.83 -55.88 -20.14
CA PRO A 217 15.52 -56.73 -21.27
C PRO A 217 15.08 -58.10 -20.75
N ALA A 218 13.95 -58.60 -21.27
CA ALA A 218 13.43 -59.93 -20.96
C ALA A 218 14.51 -60.99 -21.23
N LYS A 219 15.09 -61.54 -20.15
CA LYS A 219 16.04 -62.65 -20.24
C LYS A 219 15.29 -63.89 -20.76
N LYS A 220 15.61 -64.28 -21.99
CA LYS A 220 15.28 -65.58 -22.58
C LYS A 220 16.20 -66.66 -22.04
#